data_AF-A0A7W2B8I6-F1
#
_entry.id   AF-A0A7W2B8I6-F1
#
_cell.length_a   1.000
_cell.length_b   1.000
_cell.length_c   1.000
_cell.angle_alpha   90.00
_cell.angle_beta   90.00
_cell.angle_gamma   90.00
#
_symmetry.space_group_name_H-M   'P 1'
#
loop_
_entity.id
_entity.type
_entity.pdbx_description
1 polymer ?
#
loop_
_entity_poly.entity_id
_entity_poly.type
_entity_poly.pdbx_seq_one_letter_code
_entity_poly.pdbx_strand_id
1 'polypeptide(L)'
;MVAPLMPKATALWLLENTTLTFQQIADYCQLHLLEIQALADGELGQGLQPFDPVGAGQLSQECLDKCQANPALALELLAPHEQSSRGKKARYTPLSRRKERPDAIAWLLKFHKGISETQIIKLIGTTKATIEAVRSGTHKNAEAIKPRNPVVLGLCSQEALEKAVGTTAARADEE
;
A
#
# COMPACT_ATOMS: atom_id res chain seq x y z
N MET A 1 -17.74 19.82 -8.96
CA MET A 1 -17.22 18.74 -9.82
C MET A 1 -15.84 18.37 -9.33
N VAL A 2 -15.53 17.08 -9.24
CA VAL A 2 -14.29 16.56 -8.64
C VAL A 2 -13.22 16.48 -9.73
N ALA A 3 -12.09 17.15 -9.53
CA ALA A 3 -10.96 17.05 -10.43
C ALA A 3 -10.25 15.69 -10.30
N PRO A 4 -9.69 15.11 -11.39
CA PRO A 4 -8.90 13.90 -11.31
C PRO A 4 -7.67 14.10 -10.40
N LEU A 5 -7.16 13.00 -9.85
CA LEU A 5 -6.13 12.99 -8.80
C LEU A 5 -4.80 13.67 -9.22
N MET A 6 -4.56 13.86 -10.53
CA MET A 6 -3.43 14.59 -11.11
C MET A 6 -3.83 15.29 -12.45
N PRO A 7 -4.49 16.45 -12.43
CA PRO A 7 -5.14 17.01 -13.63
C PRO A 7 -4.17 17.32 -14.77
N LYS A 8 -2.95 17.81 -14.48
CA LYS A 8 -1.93 18.11 -15.51
C LYS A 8 -1.34 16.85 -16.15
N ALA A 9 -1.03 15.84 -15.35
CA ALA A 9 -0.50 14.56 -15.84
C ALA A 9 -1.54 13.74 -16.60
N THR A 10 -2.81 13.81 -16.17
CA THR A 10 -3.94 13.21 -16.86
C THR A 10 -4.26 13.94 -18.16
N ALA A 11 -4.19 15.28 -18.19
CA ALA A 11 -4.35 16.05 -19.41
C ALA A 11 -3.27 15.69 -20.46
N LEU A 12 -2.01 15.56 -20.03
CA LEU A 12 -0.92 15.12 -20.90
C LEU A 12 -1.19 13.72 -21.49
N TRP A 13 -1.62 12.77 -20.66
CA TRP A 13 -1.96 11.43 -21.12
C TRP A 13 -3.13 11.46 -22.12
N LEU A 14 -4.18 12.23 -21.85
CA LEU A 14 -5.34 12.37 -22.75
C LEU A 14 -4.94 13.01 -24.09
N LEU A 15 -4.06 14.02 -24.08
CA LEU A 15 -3.54 14.65 -25.30
C LEU A 15 -2.76 13.67 -26.19
N GLU A 16 -1.96 12.80 -25.58
CA GLU A 16 -1.10 11.85 -26.30
C GLU A 16 -1.84 10.57 -26.75
N ASN A 17 -2.85 10.14 -26.00
CA ASN A 17 -3.50 8.84 -26.17
C ASN A 17 -4.94 8.93 -26.73
N THR A 18 -5.49 10.14 -26.91
CA THR A 18 -6.87 10.32 -27.40
C THR A 18 -6.98 11.45 -28.43
N THR A 19 -8.03 11.43 -29.23
CA THR A 19 -8.36 12.47 -30.23
C THR A 19 -9.38 13.50 -29.70
N LEU A 20 -9.50 13.61 -28.37
CA LEU A 20 -10.44 14.53 -27.72
C LEU A 20 -10.09 15.99 -28.01
N THR A 21 -11.10 16.86 -27.97
CA THR A 21 -10.88 18.29 -28.14
C THR A 21 -10.26 18.91 -26.88
N PHE A 22 -9.46 19.97 -27.06
CA PHE A 22 -8.87 20.71 -25.94
C PHE A 22 -9.90 21.20 -24.93
N GLN A 23 -11.11 21.55 -25.40
CA GLN A 23 -12.21 21.99 -24.54
C GLN A 23 -12.74 20.85 -23.66
N GLN A 24 -12.85 19.64 -24.18
CA GLN A 24 -13.27 18.45 -23.41
C GLN A 24 -12.24 18.07 -22.34
N ILE A 25 -10.95 18.13 -22.68
CA ILE A 25 -9.86 17.87 -21.73
C ILE A 25 -9.81 18.99 -20.66
N ALA A 26 -10.07 20.24 -21.05
CA ALA A 26 -10.13 21.40 -20.14
C ALA A 26 -11.24 21.23 -19.11
N ASP A 27 -12.43 20.86 -19.57
CA ASP A 27 -13.59 20.63 -18.73
C ASP A 27 -13.36 19.46 -17.76
N TYR A 28 -12.80 18.35 -18.26
CA TYR A 28 -12.50 17.16 -17.46
C TYR A 28 -11.43 17.39 -16.39
N CYS A 29 -10.31 18.01 -16.77
CA CYS A 29 -9.20 18.28 -15.85
C CYS A 29 -9.41 19.56 -15.02
N GLN A 30 -10.48 20.31 -15.27
CA GLN A 30 -10.76 21.64 -14.68
C GLN A 30 -9.57 22.60 -14.84
N LEU A 31 -8.94 22.56 -16.03
CA LEU A 31 -7.81 23.41 -16.41
C LEU A 31 -8.26 24.43 -17.46
N HIS A 32 -7.56 25.56 -17.53
CA HIS A 32 -7.87 26.54 -18.56
C HIS A 32 -7.40 26.03 -19.94
N LEU A 33 -8.10 26.41 -21.03
CA LEU A 33 -7.74 26.02 -22.40
C LEU A 33 -6.26 26.35 -22.72
N LEU A 34 -5.79 27.51 -22.27
CA LEU A 34 -4.39 27.93 -22.44
C LEU A 34 -3.39 26.99 -21.77
N GLU A 35 -3.72 26.41 -20.60
CA GLU A 35 -2.83 25.46 -19.93
C GLU A 35 -2.72 24.16 -20.73
N ILE A 36 -3.80 23.74 -21.39
CA ILE A 36 -3.81 22.54 -22.23
C ILE A 36 -3.08 22.78 -23.54
N GLN A 37 -3.21 23.98 -24.12
CA GLN A 37 -2.40 24.38 -25.28
C GLN A 37 -0.92 24.38 -24.92
N ALA A 38 -0.54 25.00 -23.80
CA ALA A 38 0.85 25.00 -23.33
C ALA A 38 1.38 23.61 -22.94
N LEU A 39 0.50 22.68 -22.53
CA LEU A 39 0.85 21.26 -22.35
C LEU A 39 1.07 20.55 -23.69
N ALA A 40 0.22 20.81 -24.69
CA ALA A 40 0.34 20.27 -26.04
C ALA A 40 1.59 20.80 -26.78
N ASP A 41 1.92 22.08 -26.57
CA ASP A 41 3.14 22.73 -27.08
C ASP A 41 4.42 22.26 -26.35
N GLY A 42 4.27 21.50 -25.25
CA GLY A 42 5.38 20.97 -24.48
C GLY A 42 6.10 21.99 -23.58
N GLU A 43 5.51 23.16 -23.32
CA GLU A 43 6.07 24.15 -22.38
C GLU A 43 5.84 23.75 -20.91
N LEU A 44 4.65 23.24 -20.59
CA LEU A 44 4.27 22.89 -19.20
C LEU A 44 4.50 21.40 -18.86
N GLY A 45 4.78 20.56 -19.86
CA GLY A 45 4.86 19.10 -19.73
C GLY A 45 6.27 18.55 -19.46
N GLN A 46 7.32 19.37 -19.54
CA GLN A 46 8.70 18.87 -19.42
C GLN A 46 8.97 18.30 -18.01
N GLY A 47 9.10 16.96 -17.94
CA GLY A 47 9.34 16.23 -16.70
C GLY A 47 8.09 15.71 -15.99
N LEU A 48 6.90 15.91 -16.54
CA LEU A 48 5.67 15.27 -16.06
C LEU A 48 5.58 13.85 -16.62
N GLN A 49 5.46 12.87 -15.72
CA GLN A 49 5.13 11.51 -16.12
C GLN A 49 3.62 11.44 -16.42
N PRO A 50 3.19 11.02 -17.63
CA PRO A 50 1.78 10.92 -17.97
C PRO A 50 1.08 9.90 -17.04
N PHE A 51 -0.12 10.27 -16.58
CA PHE A 51 -0.91 9.46 -15.66
C PHE A 51 -2.15 8.93 -16.38
N ASP A 52 -2.21 7.61 -16.54
CA ASP A 52 -3.32 6.92 -17.20
C ASP A 52 -4.60 6.94 -16.32
N PRO A 53 -5.64 7.71 -16.70
CA PRO A 53 -6.90 7.76 -15.97
C PRO A 53 -7.76 6.50 -16.17
N VAL A 54 -7.53 5.72 -17.23
CA VAL A 54 -8.26 4.48 -17.52
C VAL A 54 -7.74 3.36 -16.63
N GLY A 55 -6.41 3.17 -16.59
CA GLY A 55 -5.77 2.21 -15.68
C GLY A 55 -6.00 2.54 -14.20
N ALA A 56 -6.20 3.83 -13.87
CA ALA A 56 -6.56 4.28 -12.53
C ALA A 56 -8.04 4.06 -12.16
N GLY A 57 -8.89 3.65 -13.12
CA GLY A 57 -10.33 3.48 -12.92
C GLY A 57 -11.11 4.78 -12.74
N GLN A 58 -10.55 5.92 -13.17
CA GLN A 58 -11.22 7.22 -13.15
C GLN A 58 -12.08 7.44 -14.41
N LEU A 59 -11.74 6.74 -15.50
CA LEU A 59 -12.42 6.86 -16.79
C LEU A 59 -12.61 5.48 -17.43
N SER A 60 -13.77 5.23 -18.04
CA SER A 60 -14.04 4.02 -18.80
C SER A 60 -13.64 4.19 -20.27
N GLN A 61 -13.10 3.14 -20.89
CA GLN A 61 -12.80 3.14 -22.33
C GLN A 61 -14.04 3.43 -23.18
N GLU A 62 -15.21 2.86 -22.83
CA GLU A 62 -16.47 3.15 -23.52
C GLU A 62 -16.88 4.64 -23.45
N CYS A 63 -16.49 5.35 -22.38
CA CYS A 63 -16.75 6.79 -22.26
C CYS A 63 -15.82 7.57 -23.20
N LEU A 64 -14.54 7.18 -23.27
CA LEU A 64 -13.58 7.74 -24.22
C LEU A 64 -14.04 7.59 -25.66
N ASP A 65 -14.44 6.39 -26.10
CA ASP A 65 -14.91 6.16 -27.47
C ASP A 65 -16.12 7.03 -27.83
N LYS A 66 -17.09 7.17 -26.90
CA LYS A 66 -18.27 8.02 -27.10
C LYS A 66 -17.91 9.50 -27.20
N CYS A 67 -17.00 9.98 -26.35
CA CYS A 67 -16.54 11.38 -26.35
C CYS A 67 -15.63 11.71 -27.53
N GLN A 68 -14.88 10.72 -28.06
CA GLN A 68 -14.12 10.86 -29.31
C GLN A 68 -15.04 10.96 -30.53
N ALA A 69 -16.13 10.20 -30.55
CA ALA A 69 -17.11 10.26 -31.63
C ALA A 69 -17.98 11.54 -31.59
N ASN A 70 -18.18 12.14 -30.42
CA ASN A 70 -19.02 13.32 -30.22
C ASN A 70 -18.30 14.42 -29.43
N PRO A 71 -17.83 15.50 -30.10
CA PRO A 71 -17.11 16.59 -29.43
C PRO A 71 -17.99 17.43 -28.48
N ALA A 72 -19.32 17.24 -28.53
CA ALA A 72 -20.28 17.94 -27.66
C ALA A 72 -20.50 17.24 -26.31
N LEU A 73 -20.02 16.01 -26.12
CA LEU A 73 -20.15 15.28 -24.85
C LEU A 73 -19.01 15.65 -23.90
N ALA A 74 -19.37 16.05 -22.67
CA ALA A 74 -18.43 16.26 -21.58
C ALA A 74 -18.00 14.91 -20.97
N LEU A 75 -16.72 14.78 -20.59
CA LEU A 75 -16.25 13.59 -19.89
C LEU A 75 -16.69 13.65 -18.43
N GLU A 76 -17.39 12.63 -17.97
CA GLU A 76 -17.76 12.48 -16.57
C GLU A 76 -16.76 11.57 -15.87
N LEU A 77 -16.26 12.02 -14.71
CA LEU A 77 -15.43 11.20 -13.82
C LEU A 77 -16.28 10.03 -13.31
N LEU A 78 -15.83 8.78 -13.49
CA LEU A 78 -16.41 7.70 -12.71
C LEU A 78 -16.04 7.96 -11.24
N ALA A 79 -17.06 8.00 -10.38
CA ALA A 79 -16.86 8.12 -8.94
C ALA A 79 -15.82 7.08 -8.51
N PRO A 80 -14.81 7.46 -7.70
CA PRO A 80 -13.68 6.61 -7.42
C PRO A 80 -14.19 5.29 -6.82
N HIS A 81 -13.99 4.19 -7.54
CA HIS A 81 -14.10 2.87 -6.92
C HIS A 81 -13.09 2.87 -5.78
N GLU A 82 -13.63 2.81 -4.56
CA GLU A 82 -12.93 2.85 -3.29
C GLU A 82 -11.58 2.14 -3.44
N GLN A 83 -10.49 2.91 -3.40
CA GLN A 83 -9.15 2.37 -3.59
C GLN A 83 -8.97 1.25 -2.57
N SER A 84 -9.05 0.00 -3.03
CA SER A 84 -8.88 -1.20 -2.21
C SER A 84 -7.66 -0.95 -1.34
N SER A 85 -7.90 -0.87 -0.02
CA SER A 85 -6.92 -0.46 0.98
C SER A 85 -5.59 -1.12 0.65
N ARG A 86 -4.59 -0.33 0.22
CA ARG A 86 -3.24 -0.84 -0.07
C ARG A 86 -2.87 -1.78 1.06
N GLY A 87 -2.69 -3.06 0.73
CA GLY A 87 -2.49 -4.13 1.70
C GLY A 87 -1.51 -3.67 2.77
N LYS A 88 -1.95 -3.75 4.04
CA LYS A 88 -1.27 -3.26 5.24
C LYS A 88 0.25 -3.39 5.07
N LYS A 89 0.92 -2.29 4.66
CA LYS A 89 2.38 -2.25 4.55
C LYS A 89 2.91 -2.69 5.91
N ALA A 90 3.86 -3.63 5.92
CA ALA A 90 4.44 -4.18 7.13
C ALA A 90 4.75 -3.04 8.11
N ARG A 91 4.08 -3.03 9.28
CA ARG A 91 4.19 -1.95 10.27
C ARG A 91 5.68 -1.72 10.55
N TYR A 92 6.19 -0.57 10.15
CA TYR A 92 7.55 -0.15 10.48
C TYR A 92 7.66 -0.12 12.00
N THR A 93 8.46 -1.02 12.57
CA THR A 93 8.71 -1.01 14.01
C THR A 93 9.81 0.01 14.31
N PRO A 94 9.52 1.06 15.09
CA PRO A 94 10.48 2.12 15.39
C PRO A 94 11.70 1.57 16.12
N LEU A 95 12.87 2.19 15.89
CA LEU A 95 14.17 1.80 16.45
C LEU A 95 14.14 1.59 17.97
N SER A 96 13.38 2.42 18.70
CA SER A 96 13.20 2.32 20.15
C SER A 96 12.66 0.96 20.59
N ARG A 97 11.76 0.36 19.80
CA ARG A 97 11.12 -0.92 20.10
C ARG A 97 11.92 -2.12 19.61
N ARG A 98 13.08 -1.92 18.96
CA ARG A 98 13.93 -3.04 18.51
C ARG A 98 14.61 -3.77 19.65
N LYS A 99 14.88 -3.08 20.77
CA LYS A 99 15.44 -3.69 21.98
C LYS A 99 14.48 -4.68 22.64
N GLU A 100 13.17 -4.44 22.49
CA GLU A 100 12.10 -5.25 23.09
C GLU A 100 11.70 -6.45 22.20
N ARG A 101 12.20 -6.53 20.96
CA ARG A 101 11.98 -7.66 20.05
C ARG A 101 12.55 -8.99 20.56
N PRO A 102 13.82 -9.08 21.02
CA PRO A 102 14.34 -10.32 21.56
C PRO A 102 13.57 -10.80 22.81
N ASP A 103 13.12 -9.87 23.65
CA ASP A 103 12.29 -10.15 24.84
C ASP A 103 10.94 -10.78 24.47
N ALA A 104 10.29 -10.22 23.44
CA ALA A 104 9.05 -10.74 22.89
C ALA A 104 9.21 -12.13 22.25
N ILE A 105 10.31 -12.35 21.51
CA ILE A 105 10.60 -13.65 20.90
C ILE A 105 10.84 -14.71 21.98
N ALA A 106 11.62 -14.39 23.02
CA ALA A 106 11.88 -15.30 24.13
C ALA A 106 10.59 -15.68 24.87
N TRP A 107 9.66 -14.73 25.04
CA TRP A 107 8.34 -15.01 25.61
C TRP A 107 7.51 -15.96 24.74
N LEU A 108 7.45 -15.69 23.42
CA LEU A 108 6.72 -16.57 22.48
C LEU A 108 7.28 -17.99 22.47
N LEU A 109 8.60 -18.15 22.44
CA LEU A 109 9.24 -19.47 22.46
C LEU A 109 8.99 -20.22 23.79
N LYS A 110 8.88 -19.50 24.92
CA LYS A 110 8.65 -20.08 26.24
C LYS A 110 7.20 -20.51 26.46
N PHE A 111 6.24 -19.65 26.11
CA PHE A 111 4.81 -19.86 26.38
C PHE A 111 4.05 -20.52 25.23
N HIS A 112 4.51 -20.37 23.99
CA HIS A 112 3.85 -20.90 22.80
C HIS A 112 4.83 -21.72 21.94
N LYS A 113 5.19 -22.92 22.42
CA LYS A 113 6.16 -23.81 21.75
C LYS A 113 5.73 -24.28 20.35
N GLY A 114 4.44 -24.19 20.01
CA GLY A 114 3.94 -24.56 18.68
C GLY A 114 4.11 -23.48 17.61
N ILE A 115 4.30 -22.20 17.98
CA ILE A 115 4.25 -21.11 17.00
C ILE A 115 5.34 -21.25 15.94
N SER A 116 4.97 -21.18 14.67
CA SER A 116 5.95 -21.28 13.59
C SER A 116 6.79 -20.01 13.45
N GLU A 117 8.05 -20.19 13.01
CA GLU A 117 8.99 -19.07 12.80
C GLU A 117 8.43 -18.03 11.83
N THR A 118 7.71 -18.48 10.79
CA THR A 118 7.04 -17.61 9.83
C THR A 118 5.96 -16.74 10.48
N GLN A 119 5.23 -17.26 11.47
CA GLN A 119 4.23 -16.48 12.20
C GLN A 119 4.90 -15.46 13.13
N ILE A 120 6.00 -15.82 13.81
CA ILE A 120 6.76 -14.87 14.64
C ILE A 120 7.30 -13.71 13.78
N ILE A 121 7.83 -14.00 12.59
CA ILE A 121 8.32 -12.99 11.63
C ILE A 121 7.20 -12.01 11.25
N LYS A 122 6.01 -12.52 10.93
CA LYS A 122 4.85 -11.69 10.57
C LYS A 122 4.31 -10.88 11.76
N LEU A 123 4.32 -11.45 12.97
CA LEU A 123 3.75 -10.84 14.17
C LEU A 123 4.62 -9.70 14.71
N ILE A 124 5.94 -9.91 14.79
CA ILE A 124 6.89 -8.97 15.41
C ILE A 124 7.63 -8.12 14.36
N GLY A 125 7.69 -8.56 13.09
CA GLY A 125 8.50 -7.92 12.06
C GLY A 125 10.01 -8.14 12.28
N THR A 126 10.39 -9.36 12.64
CA THR A 126 11.78 -9.78 12.87
C THR A 126 12.30 -10.67 11.75
N THR A 127 13.58 -11.06 11.78
CA THR A 127 14.17 -12.01 10.82
C THR A 127 14.33 -13.40 11.43
N LYS A 128 14.40 -14.43 10.57
CA LYS A 128 14.64 -15.82 11.00
C LYS A 128 15.95 -15.95 11.79
N ALA A 129 17.01 -15.29 11.33
CA ALA A 129 18.31 -15.29 12.00
C ALA A 129 18.23 -14.75 13.44
N THR A 130 17.41 -13.72 13.69
CA THR A 130 17.21 -13.20 15.06
C THR A 130 16.43 -14.19 15.93
N ILE A 131 15.45 -14.90 15.39
CA ILE A 131 14.69 -15.91 16.14
C ILE A 131 15.60 -17.06 16.56
N GLU A 132 16.42 -17.55 15.63
CA GLU A 132 17.37 -18.63 15.88
C GLU A 132 18.42 -18.22 16.93
N ALA A 133 18.99 -17.02 16.79
CA ALA A 133 19.96 -16.48 17.76
C ALA A 133 19.38 -16.32 19.17
N VAL A 134 18.09 -16.00 19.31
CA VAL A 134 17.41 -15.94 20.61
C VAL A 134 17.13 -17.35 21.14
N ARG A 135 16.77 -18.31 20.28
CA ARG A 135 16.57 -19.71 20.66
C ARG A 135 17.87 -20.38 21.13
N SER A 136 18.98 -20.13 20.44
CA SER A 136 20.30 -20.68 20.76
C SER A 136 21.04 -19.91 21.86
N GLY A 137 20.52 -18.76 22.30
CA GLY A 137 21.20 -17.88 23.25
C GLY A 137 22.42 -17.16 22.70
N THR A 138 22.65 -17.18 21.38
CA THR A 138 23.81 -16.54 20.71
C THR A 138 23.55 -15.07 20.35
N HIS A 139 22.39 -14.53 20.70
CA HIS A 139 22.09 -13.12 20.47
C HIS A 139 23.05 -12.21 21.27
N LYS A 140 23.54 -11.13 20.64
CA LYS A 140 24.49 -10.19 21.28
C LYS A 140 24.00 -9.60 22.61
N ASN A 141 22.69 -9.61 22.84
CA ASN A 141 22.05 -9.09 24.05
C ASN A 141 21.48 -10.19 24.96
N ALA A 142 21.89 -11.46 24.81
CA ALA A 142 21.28 -12.63 25.45
C ALA A 142 21.17 -12.52 26.97
N GLU A 143 22.17 -11.94 27.64
CA GLU A 143 22.21 -11.77 29.10
C GLU A 143 21.14 -10.79 29.63
N ALA A 144 20.70 -9.84 28.80
CA ALA A 144 19.70 -8.85 29.17
C ALA A 144 18.28 -9.21 28.71
N ILE A 145 18.09 -10.35 28.04
CA ILE A 145 16.78 -10.76 27.52
C ILE A 145 15.87 -11.18 28.69
N LYS A 146 14.73 -10.52 28.83
CA LYS A 146 13.69 -10.89 29.79
C LYS A 146 12.42 -11.25 29.04
N PRO A 147 11.91 -12.49 29.16
CA PRO A 147 10.72 -12.90 28.43
C PRO A 147 9.51 -12.06 28.86
N ARG A 148 9.04 -11.18 27.97
CA ARG A 148 7.93 -10.25 28.23
C ARG A 148 6.91 -10.30 27.09
N ASN A 149 5.63 -10.16 27.45
CA ASN A 149 4.53 -10.37 26.51
C ASN A 149 4.55 -9.30 25.38
N PRO A 150 4.54 -9.72 24.10
CA PRO A 150 4.60 -8.80 22.95
C PRO A 150 3.40 -7.84 22.84
N VAL A 151 2.23 -8.20 23.41
CA VAL A 151 1.04 -7.34 23.44
C VAL A 151 1.25 -6.18 24.43
N VAL A 152 1.83 -6.47 25.59
CA VAL A 152 2.16 -5.46 26.61
C VAL A 152 3.26 -4.50 26.12
N LEU A 153 4.17 -5.00 25.27
CA LEU A 153 5.18 -4.20 24.57
C LEU A 153 4.60 -3.40 23.38
N GLY A 154 3.31 -3.60 23.06
CA GLY A 154 2.63 -2.98 21.93
C GLY A 154 3.24 -3.36 20.58
N LEU A 155 3.91 -4.51 20.48
CA LEU A 155 4.48 -5.03 19.23
C LEU A 155 3.42 -5.72 18.38
N CYS A 156 2.44 -6.35 19.02
CA CYS A 156 1.28 -6.96 18.37
C CYS A 156 -0.03 -6.64 19.09
N SER A 157 -1.14 -6.75 18.37
CA SER A 157 -2.49 -6.72 18.95
C SER A 157 -2.85 -8.10 19.51
N GLN A 158 -3.75 -8.14 20.50
CA GLN A 158 -4.27 -9.39 21.09
C GLN A 158 -4.81 -10.34 20.01
N GLU A 159 -5.65 -9.82 19.10
CA GLU A 159 -6.23 -10.59 17.99
C GLU A 159 -5.16 -11.21 17.08
N ALA A 160 -4.04 -10.49 16.85
CA ALA A 160 -2.96 -10.97 16.00
C ALA A 160 -2.17 -12.10 16.67
N LEU A 161 -2.01 -12.03 18.00
CA LEU A 161 -1.38 -13.10 18.79
C LEU A 161 -2.26 -14.35 18.77
N GLU A 162 -3.55 -14.22 19.03
CA GLU A 162 -4.50 -15.33 19.00
C GLU A 162 -4.57 -15.99 17.63
N LYS A 163 -4.58 -15.21 16.54
CA LYS A 163 -4.55 -15.76 15.18
C LYS A 163 -3.27 -16.54 14.89
N ALA A 164 -2.11 -16.04 15.34
CA ALA A 164 -0.83 -16.71 15.15
C ALA A 164 -0.75 -18.03 15.93
N VAL A 165 -1.33 -18.08 17.13
CA VAL A 165 -1.39 -19.29 17.97
C VAL A 165 -2.44 -20.28 17.45
N GLY A 166 -3.64 -19.81 17.12
CA GLY A 166 -4.77 -20.64 16.66
C GLY A 166 -4.54 -21.28 15.29
N THR A 167 -3.83 -20.60 14.37
CA THR A 167 -3.43 -21.21 13.07
C THR A 167 -2.50 -22.41 13.27
N THR A 168 -1.76 -22.44 14.39
CA THR A 168 -0.86 -23.56 14.70
C THR A 168 -1.64 -24.73 15.29
N ALA A 169 -2.61 -24.48 16.18
CA ALA A 169 -3.49 -25.53 16.72
C ALA A 169 -4.26 -26.24 15.59
N ALA A 170 -4.79 -25.48 14.63
CA ALA A 170 -5.50 -26.03 13.48
C ALA A 170 -4.61 -26.88 12.53
N ARG A 171 -3.28 -26.72 12.56
CA ARG A 171 -2.35 -27.60 11.81
C ARG A 171 -1.87 -28.79 12.64
N ALA A 172 -2.04 -28.78 13.95
CA ALA A 172 -1.67 -29.90 14.83
C ALA A 172 -2.78 -30.95 14.95
N ASP A 173 -4.03 -30.59 14.67
CA ASP A 173 -5.18 -31.50 14.62
C ASP A 173 -5.35 -32.23 13.26
N GLU A 174 -4.55 -31.88 12.25
CA GLU A 174 -4.67 -32.42 10.88
C GLU A 174 -3.52 -33.40 10.52
N GLU A 175 -2.73 -33.86 11.51
CA GLU A 175 -1.64 -34.84 11.35
C GLU A 175 -1.77 -36.03 12.31
#